data_AF-A0A2X2C8H9-F1
#
_entry.id   AF-A0A2X2C8H9-F1
#
_cell.length_a   1.000
_cell.length_b   1.000
_cell.length_c   1.000
_cell.angle_alpha   90.00
_cell.angle_beta   90.00
_cell.angle_gamma   90.00
#
_symmetry.space_group_name_H-M   'P 1'
#
loop_
_entity.id
_entity.type
_entity.pdbx_description
1 polymer ?
#
loop_
_entity_poly.entity_id
_entity_poly.type
_entity_poly.pdbx_seq_one_letter_code
_entity_poly.pdbx_strand_id
1 'polypeptide(L)' 'MIEIKHLKTILALKQTGSLANAANQLHQTQSALSHQFSELEHRLGYRIFCP' A
#
# COMPACT_ATOMS: atom_id res chain seq x y z
N MET A 1 -5.34 5.31 13.32
CA MET A 1 -5.21 3.91 13.75
C MET A 1 -4.60 3.10 12.62
N ILE A 2 -3.43 2.51 12.84
CA ILE A 2 -2.80 1.55 11.92
C ILE A 2 -3.39 0.17 12.21
N GLU A 3 -3.78 -0.55 11.16
CA GLU A 3 -4.37 -1.89 11.24
C GLU A 3 -3.44 -2.91 10.56
N ILE A 4 -3.61 -4.19 10.87
CA ILE A 4 -2.82 -5.29 10.29
C ILE A 4 -2.88 -5.28 8.75
N LYS A 5 -4.01 -4.90 8.16
CA LYS A 5 -4.15 -4.78 6.70
C LYS A 5 -3.15 -3.80 6.11
N HIS A 6 -2.86 -2.68 6.77
CA HIS A 6 -1.86 -1.72 6.32
C HIS A 6 -0.44 -2.31 6.33
N LEU A 7 -0.11 -3.10 7.37
CA LEU A 7 1.17 -3.79 7.45
C LEU A 7 1.33 -4.85 6.34
N LYS A 8 0.26 -5.61 6.05
CA LYS A 8 0.24 -6.57 4.92
C LYS A 8 0.46 -5.87 3.58
N THR A 9 -0.19 -4.72 3.38
CA THR A 9 -0.05 -3.90 2.19
C THR A 9 1.38 -3.39 1.99
N ILE A 10 2.02 -2.90 3.06
CA ILE A 10 3.44 -2.50 3.04
C ILE A 10 4.36 -3.69 2.74
N LEU A 11 4.08 -4.86 3.33
CA LEU A 11 4.87 -6.08 3.10
C LEU A 11 4.77 -6.55 1.64
N ALA A 12 3.55 -6.59 1.08
CA ALA A 12 3.33 -6.96 -0.32
C ALA A 12 4.05 -6.01 -1.28
N LEU A 13 4.01 -4.69 -1.00
CA LEU A 13 4.74 -3.70 -1.77
C LEU A 13 6.26 -3.94 -1.71
N LYS A 14 6.81 -4.20 -0.52
CA LYS A 14 8.23 -4.53 -0.34
C LYS A 14 8.64 -5.81 -1.09
N GLN A 15 7.78 -6.82 -1.11
CA GLN A 15 8.06 -8.10 -1.78
C GLN A 15 8.00 -7.98 -3.31
N THR A 16 7.09 -7.17 -3.83
CA THR A 16 6.80 -7.11 -5.27
C THR A 16 7.48 -5.96 -5.99
N GLY A 17 7.92 -4.93 -5.27
CA GLY A 17 8.58 -3.74 -5.81
C GLY A 17 7.67 -2.81 -6.62
N SER A 18 6.38 -3.12 -6.78
CA SER A 18 5.44 -2.26 -7.50
C SER A 18 4.03 -2.33 -6.93
N LEU A 19 3.32 -1.20 -6.97
CA LEU A 19 1.92 -1.13 -6.55
C LEU A 19 1.01 -2.05 -7.36
N ALA A 20 1.29 -2.22 -8.66
CA ALA A 20 0.51 -3.10 -9.53
C ALA A 20 0.66 -4.59 -9.12
N ASN A 21 1.90 -5.03 -8.87
CA ASN A 21 2.14 -6.41 -8.46
C ASN A 21 1.65 -6.67 -7.03
N ALA A 22 1.81 -5.71 -6.12
CA ALA A 22 1.26 -5.80 -4.77
C ALA A 22 -0.27 -5.92 -4.80
N ALA A 23 -0.95 -5.14 -5.64
CA ALA A 23 -2.39 -5.21 -5.80
C ALA A 23 -2.84 -6.57 -6.35
N ASN A 24 -2.12 -7.11 -7.33
CA ASN A 24 -2.35 -8.46 -7.84
C ASN A 24 -2.19 -9.53 -6.75
N GLN A 25 -1.13 -9.46 -5.93
CA GLN A 25 -0.89 -10.38 -4.82
C GLN A 25 -1.97 -10.29 -3.74
N LEU A 26 -2.52 -9.10 -3.51
CA LEU A 26 -3.56 -8.84 -2.52
C LEU A 26 -4.99 -9.01 -3.06
N HIS A 27 -5.15 -9.43 -4.32
CA HIS A 27 -6.45 -9.52 -5.01
C HIS A 27 -7.24 -8.21 -4.97
N GLN A 28 -6.55 -7.09 -5.14
CA GLN A 28 -7.12 -5.75 -5.20
C GLN A 28 -6.80 -5.09 -6.55
N THR A 29 -7.51 -4.03 -6.90
CA THR A 29 -7.09 -3.17 -8.01
C THR A 29 -5.93 -2.27 -7.59
N GLN A 30 -5.05 -1.94 -8.53
CA GLN A 30 -3.95 -1.00 -8.28
C GLN A 30 -4.46 0.36 -7.80
N SER A 31 -5.60 0.84 -8.31
CA SER A 31 -6.20 2.11 -7.89
C SER A 31 -6.69 2.09 -6.44
N ALA A 32 -7.32 0.99 -6.01
CA ALA A 32 -7.75 0.83 -4.62
C ALA A 32 -6.55 0.78 -3.66
N LEU A 33 -5.49 0.05 -4.05
CA LEU A 33 -4.28 -0.03 -3.23
C LEU A 33 -3.56 1.32 -3.15
N SER A 34 -3.47 2.04 -4.28
CA SER A 34 -2.89 3.39 -4.32
C SER A 34 -3.65 4.35 -3.41
N HIS A 35 -5.00 4.32 -3.45
CA HIS A 35 -5.81 5.19 -2.60
C HIS A 35 -5.60 4.88 -1.11
N GLN A 36 -5.54 3.60 -0.73
CA GLN A 36 -5.24 3.18 0.64
C GLN A 36 -3.86 3.66 1.10
N PHE A 37 -2.85 3.61 0.23
CA PHE A 37 -1.53 4.15 0.54
C PHE A 37 -1.56 5.67 0.71
N SER A 38 -2.21 6.40 -0.17
CA SER A 38 -2.31 7.87 -0.05
C SER A 38 -3.03 8.30 1.23
N GLU A 39 -4.09 7.60 1.62
CA GLU A 39 -4.77 7.85 2.90
C GLU A 39 -3.85 7.54 4.10
N LEU A 40 -3.10 6.44 4.02
CA LEU A 40 -2.15 6.05 5.06
C LEU A 40 -1.01 7.07 5.21
N GLU A 41 -0.45 7.54 4.10
CA GLU A 41 0.57 8.59 4.06
C GLU A 41 0.06 9.91 4.64
N HIS A 42 -1.16 10.31 4.25
CA HIS A 42 -1.79 11.52 4.78
C HIS A 42 -1.96 11.45 6.30
N ARG A 43 -2.36 10.29 6.83
CA ARG A 43 -2.51 10.09 8.29
C ARG A 43 -1.19 10.03 9.03
N LEU A 44 -0.14 9.50 8.40
CA LEU A 44 1.21 9.43 8.97
C LEU A 44 1.97 10.76 8.86
N GLY A 45 1.55 11.65 7.96
CA GLY A 45 2.27 12.88 7.65
C GLY A 45 3.60 12.65 6.93
N TYR A 46 3.85 11.44 6.45
CA TYR A 46 5.08 11.04 5.77
C TYR A 46 4.78 10.10 4.61
N ARG A 47 5.58 10.22 3.54
CA ARG A 47 5.56 9.28 2.43
C ARG A 47 6.19 7.95 2.84
N ILE A 48 5.52 6.86 2.50
CA ILE A 48 5.96 5.47 2.69
C ILE A 48 6.17 4.76 1.36
N PHE A 49 5.65 5.32 0.25
CA PHE A 49 5.93 4.88 -1.10
C PHE A 49 6.34 6.06 -1.98
N CYS A 50 7.43 5.89 -2.73
CA CYS A 50 7.81 6.80 -3.82
C CYS A 50 7.87 5.96 -5.10
N PRO A 51 7.12 6.33 -6.16
CA PRO A 51 7.20 5.67 -7.46
C PRO A 51 8.57 5.87 -8.11
#